data_AF-A0A3R9ZHK7-F1
#
_entry.id   AF-A0A3R9ZHK7-F1
#
_cell.length_a   1.000
_cell.length_b   1.000
_cell.length_c   1.000
_cell.angle_alpha   90.00
_cell.angle_beta   90.00
_cell.angle_gamma   90.00
#
_symmetry.space_group_name_H-M   'P 1'
#
loop_
_entity.id
_entity.type
_entity.pdbx_description
1 polymer ?
#
loop_
_entity_poly.entity_id
_entity_poly.type
_entity_poly.pdbx_seq_one_letter_code
_entity_poly.pdbx_strand_id
1 'polypeptide(L)'
;MTWTLALAVSPTGNGTAKLGASGTPEITGYFPEIDRAVRFSSEGEDSRVPARTCLIIEEGLEPHALKWYLGELVIAGIPAQTVQVRSEVEVLSTAHGEPVEVIPQGTPKKKGFLSVEEPVRDEVTIIVPGREPEVRPREDVALLALENPVAQSLVDIPADAPAPAPEKNTSVNNYIIIVAVALAVVLGVVFLI
;
A
#
# COMPACT_ATOMS: atom_id res chain seq x y z
N MET A 1 17.29 -7.97 -8.13
CA MET A 1 17.52 -7.62 -6.70
C MET A 1 16.19 -7.67 -5.97
N THR A 2 16.16 -7.88 -4.65
CA THR A 2 14.91 -7.82 -3.87
C THR A 2 14.63 -6.40 -3.42
N TRP A 3 13.40 -5.92 -3.58
CA TRP A 3 12.99 -4.57 -3.18
C TRP A 3 12.07 -4.58 -1.94
N THR A 4 11.96 -3.44 -1.27
CA THR A 4 11.09 -3.24 -0.09
C THR A 4 10.08 -2.14 -0.36
N LEU A 5 8.84 -2.34 0.06
CA LEU A 5 7.75 -1.38 -0.04
C LEU A 5 7.44 -0.79 1.35
N ALA A 6 7.18 0.52 1.43
CA ALA A 6 6.58 1.14 2.61
C ALA A 6 5.26 1.83 2.24
N LEU A 7 4.24 1.66 3.08
CA LEU A 7 2.90 2.20 2.90
C LEU A 7 2.43 2.86 4.19
N ALA A 8 2.30 4.18 4.18
CA ALA A 8 1.62 4.95 5.22
C ALA A 8 0.14 5.06 4.89
N VAL A 9 -0.69 4.25 5.53
CA VAL A 9 -2.11 4.10 5.17
C VAL A 9 -3.00 5.09 5.91
N SER A 10 -4.03 5.57 5.23
CA SER A 10 -5.08 6.42 5.80
C SER A 10 -6.43 6.13 5.16
N PRO A 11 -7.52 6.68 5.71
CA PRO A 11 -8.84 6.58 5.09
C PRO A 11 -8.94 7.25 3.71
N THR A 12 -8.11 8.25 3.40
CA THR A 12 -8.18 8.97 2.12
C THR A 12 -7.15 8.49 1.09
N GLY A 13 -6.14 7.73 1.50
CA GLY A 13 -5.16 7.14 0.60
C GLY A 13 -3.93 6.60 1.32
N ASN A 14 -2.88 6.35 0.52
CA ASN A 14 -1.69 5.66 0.96
C ASN A 14 -0.47 6.42 0.45
N GLY A 15 0.33 6.95 1.37
CA GLY A 15 1.65 7.47 1.06
C GLY A 15 2.62 6.32 0.85
N THR A 16 3.43 6.38 -0.20
CA THR A 16 4.21 5.22 -0.64
C THR A 16 5.65 5.58 -0.95
N ALA A 17 6.55 4.70 -0.53
CA ALA A 17 7.97 4.75 -0.86
C ALA A 17 8.49 3.34 -1.11
N LYS A 18 9.58 3.24 -1.86
CA LYS A 18 10.26 1.98 -2.12
C LYS A 18 11.76 2.07 -1.91
N LEU A 19 12.36 0.94 -1.55
CA LEU A 19 13.80 0.72 -1.58
C LEU A 19 14.07 -0.37 -2.63
N GLY A 20 14.42 0.06 -3.84
CA GLY A 20 14.63 -0.79 -5.00
C GLY A 20 16.09 -1.13 -5.26
N ALA A 21 16.39 -1.58 -6.48
CA ALA A 21 17.74 -1.95 -6.91
C ALA A 21 18.78 -0.81 -6.84
N SER A 22 18.34 0.46 -6.82
CA SER A 22 19.22 1.62 -6.65
C SER A 22 19.91 1.65 -5.28
N GLY A 23 19.34 0.96 -4.28
CA GLY A 23 19.80 0.99 -2.89
C GLY A 23 19.46 2.27 -2.13
N THR A 24 18.74 3.20 -2.76
CA THR A 24 18.29 4.45 -2.13
C THR A 24 16.76 4.43 -2.01
N PRO A 25 16.19 4.72 -0.82
CA PRO A 25 14.75 4.90 -0.68
C PRO A 25 14.24 6.05 -1.55
N GLU A 26 13.11 5.87 -2.22
CA GLU A 26 12.48 6.90 -3.02
C GLU A 26 10.96 6.90 -2.84
N ILE A 27 10.36 8.09 -2.90
CA ILE A 27 8.91 8.27 -2.87
C ILE A 27 8.34 7.83 -4.21
N THR A 28 7.36 6.94 -4.17
CA THR A 28 6.62 6.46 -5.34
C THR A 28 5.31 7.23 -5.54
N GLY A 29 4.78 7.84 -4.47
CA GLY A 29 3.66 8.79 -4.54
C GLY A 29 2.54 8.51 -3.56
N TYR A 30 1.38 9.11 -3.81
CA TYR A 30 0.15 8.95 -3.03
C TYR A 30 -0.93 8.28 -3.86
N PHE A 31 -1.52 7.20 -3.34
CA PHE A 31 -2.50 6.40 -4.07
C PHE A 31 -3.75 6.11 -3.23
N PRO A 32 -4.96 6.24 -3.81
CA PRO A 32 -6.18 5.90 -3.10
C PRO A 32 -6.33 4.40 -2.83
N GLU A 33 -5.67 3.55 -3.65
CA GLU A 33 -5.81 2.10 -3.61
C GLU A 33 -4.45 1.41 -3.44
N ILE A 34 -4.40 0.36 -2.63
CA ILE A 34 -3.17 -0.42 -2.37
C ILE A 34 -2.70 -1.15 -3.62
N ASP A 35 -3.59 -1.73 -4.44
CA ASP A 35 -3.18 -2.40 -5.69
C ASP A 35 -2.43 -1.45 -6.62
N ARG A 36 -2.92 -0.21 -6.76
CA ARG A 36 -2.29 0.83 -7.58
C ARG A 36 -0.94 1.24 -7.02
N ALA A 37 -0.85 1.43 -5.70
CA ALA A 37 0.41 1.69 -5.00
C ALA A 37 1.46 0.61 -5.28
N VAL A 38 1.09 -0.66 -5.09
CA VAL A 38 1.97 -1.81 -5.32
C VAL A 38 2.42 -1.87 -6.78
N ARG A 39 1.47 -1.73 -7.73
CA ARG A 39 1.75 -1.77 -9.16
C ARG A 39 2.76 -0.71 -9.56
N PHE A 40 2.51 0.54 -9.18
CA PHE A 40 3.37 1.67 -9.53
C PHE A 40 4.76 1.53 -8.88
N SER A 41 4.81 1.13 -7.60
CA SER A 41 6.07 0.97 -6.88
C SER A 41 6.95 -0.15 -7.45
N SER A 42 6.33 -1.21 -7.97
CA SER A 42 7.05 -2.32 -8.60
C SER A 42 7.68 -2.00 -9.96
N GLU A 43 7.39 -0.84 -10.54
CA GLU A 43 7.96 -0.46 -11.84
C GLU A 43 9.50 -0.40 -11.77
N GLY A 44 10.16 -1.11 -12.70
CA GLY A 44 11.61 -1.23 -12.75
C GLY A 44 12.22 -2.35 -11.90
N GLU A 45 11.40 -3.08 -11.13
CA GLU A 45 11.86 -4.23 -10.33
C GLU A 45 11.64 -5.56 -11.06
N ASP A 46 12.45 -6.57 -10.71
CA ASP A 46 12.40 -7.90 -11.34
C ASP A 46 11.11 -8.69 -11.01
N SER A 47 10.40 -8.28 -9.95
CA SER A 47 9.20 -8.95 -9.42
C SER A 47 8.22 -7.92 -8.88
N ARG A 48 6.92 -8.15 -9.09
CA ARG A 48 5.84 -7.36 -8.47
C ARG A 48 5.74 -7.56 -6.96
N VAL A 49 6.27 -8.68 -6.46
CA VAL A 49 6.24 -9.01 -5.03
C VAL A 49 7.54 -8.49 -4.37
N PRO A 50 7.45 -7.54 -3.41
CA PRO A 50 8.58 -7.09 -2.62
C PRO A 50 9.01 -8.19 -1.65
N ALA A 51 10.28 -8.18 -1.25
CA ALA A 51 10.76 -9.10 -0.22
C ALA A 51 10.27 -8.73 1.18
N ARG A 52 9.96 -7.46 1.40
CA ARG A 52 9.38 -6.94 2.65
C ARG A 52 8.45 -5.78 2.34
N THR A 53 7.36 -5.70 3.11
CA THR A 53 6.42 -4.58 3.07
C THR A 53 6.30 -4.01 4.49
N CYS A 54 6.52 -2.72 4.66
CA CYS A 54 6.28 -2.01 5.91
C CYS A 54 4.92 -1.29 5.81
N LEU A 55 3.92 -1.80 6.51
CA LEU A 55 2.60 -1.18 6.64
C LEU A 55 2.59 -0.29 7.88
N ILE A 56 2.42 1.02 7.66
CA ILE A 56 2.50 2.04 8.70
C ILE A 56 1.08 2.54 8.98
N ILE A 57 0.62 2.32 10.20
CA ILE A 57 -0.75 2.62 10.61
C ILE A 57 -0.85 3.90 11.44
N GLU A 58 -1.92 4.66 11.19
CA GLU A 58 -2.31 5.81 12.00
C GLU A 58 -2.57 5.41 13.45
N GLU A 59 -2.30 6.35 14.36
CA GLU A 59 -2.69 6.20 15.76
C GLU A 59 -4.22 6.18 15.88
N GLY A 60 -4.75 5.23 16.66
CA GLY A 60 -6.20 5.07 16.84
C GLY A 60 -6.90 4.31 15.72
N LEU A 61 -6.16 3.70 14.78
CA LEU A 61 -6.74 2.85 13.75
C LEU A 61 -7.59 1.72 14.34
N GLU A 62 -8.83 1.58 13.87
CA GLU A 62 -9.70 0.50 14.31
C GLU A 62 -9.14 -0.88 13.91
N PRO A 63 -9.24 -1.91 14.77
CA PRO A 63 -8.75 -3.26 14.45
C PRO A 63 -9.35 -3.85 13.17
N HIS A 64 -10.57 -3.47 12.82
CA HIS A 64 -11.20 -3.86 11.56
C HIS A 64 -10.50 -3.24 10.34
N ALA A 65 -10.10 -1.98 10.42
CA ALA A 65 -9.38 -1.29 9.34
C ALA A 65 -7.98 -1.89 9.12
N LEU A 66 -7.28 -2.30 10.19
CA LEU A 66 -6.03 -3.05 10.04
C LEU A 66 -6.21 -4.36 9.26
N LYS A 67 -7.24 -5.15 9.59
CA LYS A 67 -7.57 -6.38 8.85
C LYS A 67 -7.90 -6.10 7.39
N TRP A 68 -8.59 -4.98 7.12
CA TRP A 68 -8.89 -4.52 5.78
C TRP A 68 -7.61 -4.24 4.97
N TYR A 69 -6.70 -3.41 5.48
CA TYR A 69 -5.45 -3.09 4.78
C TYR A 69 -4.55 -4.32 4.55
N LEU A 70 -4.48 -5.23 5.52
CA LEU A 70 -3.78 -6.51 5.34
C LEU A 70 -4.45 -7.37 4.26
N GLY A 71 -5.79 -7.38 4.20
CA GLY A 71 -6.54 -8.07 3.15
C GLY A 71 -6.27 -7.47 1.76
N GLU A 72 -6.29 -6.15 1.64
CA GLU A 72 -5.97 -5.44 0.40
C GLU A 72 -4.56 -5.73 -0.10
N LEU A 73 -3.58 -5.81 0.81
CA LEU A 73 -2.21 -6.24 0.47
C LEU A 73 -2.18 -7.65 -0.11
N VAL A 74 -2.89 -8.59 0.52
CA VAL A 74 -2.99 -9.98 0.03
C VAL A 74 -3.66 -10.04 -1.34
N ILE A 75 -4.71 -9.25 -1.55
CA ILE A 75 -5.40 -9.14 -2.85
C ILE A 75 -4.46 -8.54 -3.91
N ALA A 76 -3.63 -7.56 -3.55
CA ALA A 76 -2.60 -6.99 -4.41
C ALA A 76 -1.40 -7.92 -4.67
N GLY A 77 -1.44 -9.16 -4.16
CA GLY A 77 -0.42 -10.18 -4.35
C GLY A 77 0.74 -10.11 -3.36
N ILE A 78 0.64 -9.31 -2.31
CA ILE A 78 1.64 -9.21 -1.25
C ILE A 78 1.37 -10.28 -0.18
N PRO A 79 2.29 -11.23 0.05
CA PRO A 79 2.10 -12.23 1.08
C PRO A 79 2.05 -11.59 2.47
N ALA A 80 1.07 -11.97 3.30
CA ALA A 80 0.91 -11.39 4.63
C ALA A 80 2.18 -11.55 5.50
N GLN A 81 2.89 -12.66 5.37
CA GLN A 81 4.13 -12.95 6.12
C GLN A 81 5.31 -12.03 5.78
N THR A 82 5.26 -11.31 4.66
CA THR A 82 6.28 -10.30 4.33
C THR A 82 5.93 -8.92 4.85
N VAL A 83 4.75 -8.77 5.48
CA VAL A 83 4.25 -7.50 6.00
C VAL A 83 4.68 -7.31 7.45
N GLN A 84 5.43 -6.25 7.68
CA GLN A 84 5.74 -5.71 8.98
C GLN A 84 4.76 -4.56 9.26
N VAL A 85 4.09 -4.59 10.42
CA VAL A 85 3.20 -3.50 10.84
C VAL A 85 3.92 -2.60 11.83
N ARG A 86 3.93 -1.30 11.58
CA ARG A 86 4.51 -0.27 12.46
C ARG A 86 3.49 0.85 12.67
N SER A 87 3.56 1.57 13.78
CA SER A 87 2.74 2.78 13.95
C SER A 87 3.49 4.01 13.42
N GLU A 88 2.74 5.04 13.04
CA GLU A 88 3.34 6.34 12.67
C GLU A 88 4.19 6.91 13.79
N VAL A 89 3.69 6.85 15.03
CA VAL A 89 4.42 7.30 16.22
C VAL A 89 5.76 6.58 16.36
N GLU A 90 5.81 5.26 16.10
CA GLU A 90 7.04 4.48 16.16
C GLU A 90 8.03 4.90 15.07
N VAL A 91 7.57 5.04 13.83
CA VAL A 91 8.40 5.46 12.69
C VAL A 91 8.99 6.85 12.95
N LEU A 92 8.14 7.81 13.33
CA LEU A 92 8.53 9.18 13.56
C LEU A 92 9.43 9.31 14.79
N SER A 93 9.12 8.62 15.90
CA SER A 93 9.99 8.62 17.08
C SER A 93 11.37 8.05 16.76
N THR A 94 11.44 7.02 15.92
CA THR A 94 12.71 6.43 15.48
C THR A 94 13.49 7.43 14.62
N ALA A 95 12.83 8.10 13.68
CA ALA A 95 13.45 9.09 12.80
C ALA A 95 13.95 10.33 13.55
N HIS A 96 13.21 10.81 14.55
CA HIS A 96 13.59 11.97 15.36
C HIS A 96 14.55 11.62 16.51
N GLY A 97 14.67 10.34 16.88
CA GLY A 97 15.48 9.88 18.00
C GLY A 97 14.91 10.25 19.38
N GLU A 98 13.66 10.71 19.43
CA GLU A 98 12.96 11.14 20.64
C GLU A 98 11.45 10.87 20.53
N PRO A 99 10.72 10.75 21.66
CA PRO A 99 9.28 10.54 21.63
C PRO A 99 8.55 11.70 20.94
N VAL A 100 7.63 11.36 20.03
CA VAL A 100 6.79 12.34 19.33
C VAL A 100 5.31 12.11 19.64
N GLU A 101 4.53 13.19 19.60
CA GLU A 101 3.06 13.13 19.59
C GLU A 101 2.58 13.40 18.16
N VAL A 102 1.63 12.57 17.69
CA VAL A 102 1.07 12.68 16.34
C VAL A 102 -0.38 13.10 16.44
N ILE A 103 -0.72 14.19 15.75
CA ILE A 103 -2.11 14.59 15.60
C ILE A 103 -2.55 14.20 14.19
N PRO A 104 -3.43 13.19 14.03
CA PRO A 104 -4.00 12.90 12.73
C PRO A 104 -4.84 14.09 12.28
N GLN A 105 -4.55 14.63 11.08
CA GLN A 105 -5.39 15.64 10.45
C GLN A 105 -6.70 14.93 10.06
N GLY A 106 -7.73 15.12 10.88
CA GLY A 106 -9.02 14.45 10.69
C GLY A 106 -9.63 14.74 9.32
N THR A 107 -10.36 13.76 8.79
CA THR A 107 -11.18 13.86 7.57
C THR A 107 -11.83 15.24 7.43
N PRO A 108 -11.79 15.86 6.23
CA PRO A 108 -12.41 17.16 6.02
C PRO A 108 -13.87 17.12 6.46
N LYS A 109 -14.25 18.00 7.40
CA LYS A 109 -15.64 18.17 7.82
C LYS A 109 -16.44 18.57 6.58
N LYS A 110 -17.33 17.70 6.09
CA LYS A 110 -18.28 17.99 5.00
C LYS A 110 -18.86 19.40 5.17
N LYS A 111 -18.39 20.36 4.37
CA LYS A 111 -19.02 21.67 4.20
C LYS A 111 -19.65 21.70 2.81
N GLY A 112 -20.98 21.84 2.80
CA GLY A 112 -21.78 22.39 1.70
C GLY A 112 -21.53 21.85 0.29
N PHE A 113 -22.38 20.91 -0.12
CA PHE A 113 -22.89 20.48 -1.44
C PHE A 113 -22.38 21.01 -2.82
N LEU A 114 -21.38 21.90 -2.94
CA LEU A 114 -20.99 22.50 -4.23
C LEU A 114 -19.48 22.72 -4.43
N SER A 115 -18.61 22.17 -3.59
CA SER A 115 -17.16 22.21 -3.82
C SER A 115 -16.68 20.85 -4.31
N VAL A 116 -16.20 20.78 -5.55
CA VAL A 116 -15.29 19.69 -5.96
C VAL A 116 -13.98 19.99 -5.25
N GLU A 117 -13.87 19.50 -4.01
CA GLU A 117 -12.67 19.59 -3.20
C GLU A 117 -11.65 18.66 -3.87
N GLU A 118 -10.48 19.20 -4.25
CA GLU A 118 -9.35 18.36 -4.65
C GLU A 118 -9.12 17.31 -3.55
N PRO A 119 -8.77 16.05 -3.90
CA PRO A 119 -8.42 15.07 -2.89
C PRO A 119 -7.26 15.64 -2.08
N VAL A 120 -7.56 16.12 -0.87
CA VAL A 120 -6.57 16.65 0.05
C VAL A 120 -5.64 15.49 0.37
N ARG A 121 -4.36 15.63 0.05
CA ARG A 121 -3.36 14.67 0.47
C ARG A 121 -3.33 14.71 1.99
N ASP A 122 -3.49 13.56 2.63
CA ASP A 122 -3.44 13.51 4.09
C ASP A 122 -2.01 13.85 4.55
N GLU A 123 -1.93 14.80 5.47
CA GLU A 123 -0.69 15.23 6.11
C GLU A 123 -0.70 14.81 7.58
N VAL A 124 0.49 14.53 8.10
CA VAL A 124 0.73 14.17 9.49
C VAL A 124 1.33 15.37 10.21
N THR A 125 0.69 15.82 11.28
CA THR A 125 1.23 16.86 12.15
C THR A 125 2.01 16.20 13.29
N ILE A 126 3.29 16.54 13.39
CA ILE A 126 4.26 16.00 14.33
C ILE A 126 4.51 17.08 15.38
N ILE A 127 4.33 16.71 16.65
CA ILE A 127 4.64 17.55 17.78
C ILE A 127 5.80 16.92 18.54
N VAL A 128 6.93 17.61 18.51
CA VAL A 128 8.11 17.26 19.30
C VAL A 128 8.23 18.27 20.45
N PRO A 129 8.33 17.81 21.71
CA PRO A 129 8.44 18.72 22.85
C PRO A 129 9.58 19.75 22.69
N GLY A 130 9.24 21.03 22.74
CA GLY A 130 10.23 22.12 22.63
C GLY A 130 10.63 22.49 21.19
N ARG A 131 9.96 21.95 20.17
CA ARG A 131 10.11 22.36 18.76
C ARG A 131 8.81 22.91 18.18
N GLU A 132 8.91 23.61 17.05
CA GLU A 132 7.73 23.99 16.29
C GLU A 132 7.05 22.76 15.69
N PRO A 133 5.70 22.73 15.59
CA PRO A 133 4.99 21.65 14.93
C PRO A 133 5.43 21.49 13.48
N GLU A 134 5.67 20.26 13.08
CA GLU A 134 6.09 19.92 11.72
C GLU A 134 4.95 19.21 11.00
N VAL A 135 4.69 19.59 9.75
CA VAL A 135 3.65 18.97 8.92
C VAL A 135 4.34 18.22 7.80
N ARG A 136 4.05 16.92 7.67
CA ARG A 136 4.65 16.05 6.65
C ARG A 136 3.60 15.33 5.83
N PRO A 137 3.81 15.19 4.51
CA PRO A 137 2.99 14.30 3.70
C PRO A 137 3.22 12.83 4.08
N ARG A 138 2.22 11.97 3.85
CA ARG A 138 2.32 10.53 4.18
C ARG A 138 3.40 9.81 3.40
N GLU A 139 3.69 10.26 2.19
CA GLU A 139 4.80 9.78 1.38
C GLU A 139 6.14 9.88 2.12
N ASP A 140 6.35 10.99 2.85
CA ASP A 140 7.56 11.20 3.64
C ASP A 140 7.61 10.27 4.84
N VAL A 141 6.46 9.96 5.46
CA VAL A 141 6.41 8.97 6.56
C VAL A 141 6.78 7.58 6.04
N ALA A 142 6.31 7.20 4.86
CA ALA A 142 6.69 5.96 4.20
C ALA A 142 8.20 5.93 3.89
N LEU A 143 8.75 7.05 3.41
CA LEU A 143 10.19 7.19 3.16
C LEU A 143 11.01 7.02 4.45
N LEU A 144 10.63 7.71 5.53
CA LEU A 144 11.31 7.64 6.83
C LEU A 144 11.34 6.22 7.40
N ALA A 145 10.30 5.41 7.15
CA ALA A 145 10.27 4.01 7.57
C ALA A 145 11.33 3.16 6.87
N LEU A 146 11.68 3.48 5.62
CA LEU A 146 12.73 2.80 4.87
C LEU A 146 14.13 3.30 5.25
N GLU A 147 14.27 4.59 5.56
CA GLU A 147 15.51 5.18 6.05
C GLU A 147 15.88 4.69 7.46
N ASN A 148 14.86 4.35 8.27
CA ASN A 148 15.01 3.89 9.65
C ASN A 148 14.38 2.50 9.85
N PRO A 149 14.99 1.44 9.28
CA PRO A 149 14.43 0.09 9.32
C PRO A 149 14.52 -0.52 10.71
N VAL A 150 13.45 -1.17 11.15
CA VAL A 150 13.38 -1.91 12.41
C VAL A 150 13.02 -3.36 12.10
N ALA A 151 13.40 -4.31 12.97
CA ALA A 151 13.08 -5.74 12.78
C ALA A 151 11.76 -6.17 13.43
N GLN A 152 11.29 -5.41 14.42
CA GLN A 152 10.09 -5.71 15.21
C GLN A 152 8.83 -5.28 14.45
N SER A 153 7.79 -6.10 14.54
CA SER A 153 6.45 -5.81 14.02
C SER A 153 5.49 -5.66 15.19
N LEU A 154 4.52 -4.75 15.09
CA LEU A 154 3.40 -4.65 16.03
C LEU A 154 2.48 -5.87 15.97
N VAL A 155 2.50 -6.59 14.84
CA VAL A 155 1.69 -7.79 14.61
C VAL A 155 2.61 -8.95 14.27
N ASP A 156 2.52 -10.03 15.05
CA ASP A 156 3.13 -11.31 14.73
C ASP A 156 2.20 -12.12 13.83
N ILE A 157 2.60 -12.29 12.58
CA ILE A 157 1.90 -13.15 11.61
C ILE A 157 2.60 -14.52 11.64
N PRO A 158 1.90 -15.60 12.06
CA PRO A 158 2.50 -16.93 12.10
C PRO A 158 2.92 -17.38 10.70
N ALA A 159 4.09 -18.05 10.62
CA ALA A 159 4.70 -18.47 9.36
C ALA A 159 3.85 -19.48 8.54
N ASP A 160 2.88 -20.13 9.18
CA ASP A 160 2.00 -21.16 8.60
C ASP A 160 0.69 -20.57 8.04
N ALA A 161 0.62 -19.24 7.85
CA ALA A 161 -0.51 -18.60 7.20
C ALA A 161 -0.65 -19.11 5.75
N PRO A 162 -1.87 -19.49 5.30
CA PRO A 162 -2.06 -20.01 3.95
C PRO A 162 -1.60 -18.97 2.93
N ALA A 163 -0.71 -19.38 2.02
CA ALA A 163 -0.26 -18.54 0.92
C ALA A 163 -1.47 -18.07 0.08
N PRO A 164 -1.43 -16.86 -0.50
CA PRO A 164 -2.47 -16.42 -1.41
C PRO A 164 -2.65 -17.48 -2.51
N ALA A 165 -3.89 -17.87 -2.74
CA ALA A 165 -4.21 -18.80 -3.82
C ALA A 165 -3.65 -18.22 -5.14
N PRO A 166 -3.05 -19.05 -6.02
CA PRO A 166 -2.53 -18.54 -7.29
C PRO A 166 -3.65 -17.80 -8.02
N GLU A 167 -3.36 -16.59 -8.51
CA GLU A 167 -4.28 -15.80 -9.32
C GLU A 167 -4.85 -16.70 -10.42
N LYS A 168 -6.11 -17.10 -10.27
CA LYS A 168 -6.83 -17.77 -11.34
C LYS A 168 -7.09 -16.68 -12.36
N ASN A 169 -6.25 -16.63 -13.39
CA ASN A 169 -6.28 -15.60 -14.43
C ASN A 169 -7.56 -15.76 -15.28
N THR A 170 -8.70 -15.33 -14.73
CA THR A 170 -10.04 -15.50 -15.30
C THR A 170 -10.19 -14.76 -16.62
N SER A 171 -9.41 -13.69 -16.81
CA SER A 171 -9.39 -12.90 -18.04
C SER A 171 -8.86 -13.71 -19.23
N VAL A 172 -7.77 -14.46 -19.05
CA VAL A 172 -7.19 -15.32 -20.10
C VAL A 172 -8.16 -16.46 -20.44
N ASN A 173 -8.78 -17.07 -19.42
CA ASN A 173 -9.69 -18.19 -19.63
C ASN A 173 -10.98 -17.76 -20.36
N ASN A 174 -11.52 -16.58 -20.03
CA ASN A 174 -12.67 -16.01 -20.75
C ASN A 174 -12.32 -15.64 -22.20
N TYR A 175 -11.12 -15.11 -22.45
CA TYR A 175 -10.68 -14.77 -23.80
C TYR A 175 -10.55 -16.01 -24.70
N ILE A 176 -9.98 -17.11 -24.17
CA ILE A 176 -9.87 -18.38 -24.89
C ILE A 176 -11.25 -18.96 -25.21
N ILE A 177 -12.20 -18.90 -24.27
CA ILE A 177 -13.58 -19.37 -24.50
C ILE A 177 -14.25 -18.54 -25.61
N ILE A 178 -14.13 -17.21 -25.56
CA ILE A 178 -14.71 -16.32 -26.58
C ILE A 178 -14.12 -16.62 -27.95
N VAL A 179 -12.80 -16.80 -28.05
CA VAL A 179 -12.13 -17.16 -29.31
C VAL A 179 -12.58 -18.54 -29.81
N ALA A 180 -12.69 -19.53 -28.93
CA ALA A 180 -13.13 -20.88 -29.30
C ALA A 180 -14.58 -20.89 -29.81
N VAL A 181 -15.48 -20.15 -29.16
CA VAL A 181 -16.89 -20.01 -29.59
C VAL A 181 -16.97 -19.28 -30.93
N ALA A 182 -16.23 -18.18 -31.11
CA ALA A 182 -16.19 -17.47 -32.39
C ALA A 182 -15.68 -18.36 -33.53
N LEU A 183 -14.64 -19.17 -33.28
CA LEU A 183 -14.10 -20.11 -34.26
C LEU A 183 -15.11 -21.20 -34.64
N ALA A 184 -15.83 -21.75 -33.65
CA ALA A 184 -16.86 -22.76 -33.88
C ALA A 184 -18.04 -22.21 -34.70
N VAL A 185 -18.44 -20.96 -34.46
CA VAL A 185 -19.48 -20.28 -35.25
C VAL A 185 -19.02 -20.07 -36.68
N VAL A 186 -17.79 -19.58 -36.89
CA VAL A 186 -17.23 -19.38 -38.24
C VAL A 186 -17.14 -20.71 -39.00
N LEU A 187 -16.63 -21.77 -38.37
CA LEU A 187 -16.55 -23.09 -38.98
C LEU A 187 -17.95 -23.65 -39.29
N GLY A 188 -18.91 -23.48 -38.38
CA GLY A 188 -20.29 -23.91 -38.58
C GLY A 188 -20.97 -23.21 -39.77
N VAL A 189 -20.73 -21.90 -39.95
CA VAL A 189 -21.27 -21.14 -41.09
C VAL A 189 -20.57 -21.54 -42.40
N VAL A 190 -19.26 -21.74 -42.39
CA VAL A 190 -18.49 -22.14 -43.58
C VAL A 190 -18.86 -23.55 -44.07
N PHE A 191 -19.18 -24.48 -43.17
CA PHE A 191 -19.61 -25.84 -43.54
C PHE A 191 -21.10 -25.95 -43.92
N LEU A 192 -21.89 -24.88 -43.75
CA LEU A 192 -23.31 -24.84 -44.08
C LEU A 192 -23.60 -24.10 -45.41
N ILE A 193 -22.57 -23.56 -46.06
CA ILE A 193 -22.56 -22.98 -47.41
C ILE A 193 -21.90 -23.97 -48.36
#